data_AF-A0A0F8Z4P0-F1
#
_entry.id   AF-A0A0F8Z4P0-F1
#
_cell.length_a   1.000
_cell.length_b   1.000
_cell.length_c   1.000
_cell.angle_alpha   90.00
_cell.angle_beta   90.00
_cell.angle_gamma   90.00
#
_symmetry.space_group_name_H-M   'P 1'
#
loop_
_entity.id
_entity.type
_entity.pdbx_description
1 polymer ?
#
loop_
_entity_poly.entity_id
_entity_poly.type
_entity_poly.pdbx_seq_one_letter_code
_entity_poly.pdbx_strand_id
1 'polypeptide(L)'
;MAHNLFGSLKDLDLGDGRKGKFYSLSSLESEGAGGISRLPVSIRIVLESVLRNYDGKKITEEHVKQLARWEPNATRTEEIPFVVARIVLQDFTGVPLLCDLAAMRGAA
;
A
#
# COMPACT_ATOMS: atom_id res chain seq x y z
N MET A 1 12.43 4.46 3.87
CA MET A 1 12.40 5.81 4.49
C MET A 1 11.00 6.35 4.34
N ALA A 2 10.51 7.18 5.28
CA ALA A 2 9.21 7.83 5.09
C ALA A 2 9.30 8.81 3.90
N HIS A 3 8.34 8.74 2.98
CA HIS A 3 8.20 9.67 1.87
C HIS A 3 7.00 10.59 2.13
N ASN A 4 6.92 11.69 1.38
CA ASN A 4 5.80 12.62 1.48
C ASN A 4 5.23 12.96 0.09
N LEU A 5 5.04 11.90 -0.70
CA LEU A 5 4.45 12.02 -2.04
C LEU A 5 3.02 12.58 -1.89
N PHE A 6 2.67 13.60 -2.70
CA PHE A 6 1.36 14.29 -2.64
C PHE A 6 1.03 14.91 -1.27
N GLY A 7 2.04 15.29 -0.47
CA GLY A 7 1.81 15.87 0.85
C GLY A 7 1.00 14.98 1.79
N SER A 8 0.99 13.67 1.51
CA SER A 8 0.06 12.70 2.10
C SER A 8 0.45 12.25 3.50
N LEU A 9 1.70 12.42 3.93
CA LEU A 9 2.11 12.06 5.28
C LEU A 9 1.60 13.11 6.27
N LYS A 10 0.65 12.70 7.11
CA LYS A 10 0.02 13.54 8.14
C LYS A 10 0.26 12.98 9.53
N ASP A 11 0.23 13.87 10.53
CA ASP A 11 0.27 13.49 11.92
C ASP A 11 -1.13 13.05 12.39
N LEU A 12 -1.18 12.01 13.21
CA LEU A 12 -2.38 11.50 13.87
C LEU A 12 -2.20 11.64 15.38
N ASP A 13 -3.11 12.33 16.04
CA ASP A 13 -3.17 12.34 17.51
C ASP A 13 -3.72 10.98 17.99
N LEU A 14 -2.91 10.26 18.78
CA LEU A 14 -3.27 8.95 19.33
C LEU A 14 -3.81 9.06 20.77
N GLY A 15 -3.86 10.27 21.34
CA GLY A 15 -4.16 10.50 22.75
C GLY A 15 -2.95 10.32 23.66
N ASP A 16 -3.07 10.81 24.90
CA ASP A 16 -2.02 10.77 25.94
C ASP A 16 -0.68 11.40 25.52
N GLY A 17 -0.73 12.44 24.68
CA GLY A 17 0.47 13.11 24.14
C GLY A 17 1.23 12.30 23.08
N ARG A 18 0.71 11.15 22.65
CA ARG A 18 1.34 10.31 21.61
C ARG A 18 0.91 10.78 20.22
N LYS A 19 1.88 10.87 19.31
CA LYS A 19 1.66 11.20 17.90
C LYS A 19 2.03 10.00 17.02
N GLY A 20 1.11 9.62 16.15
CA GLY A 20 1.34 8.71 15.04
C GLY A 20 1.49 9.47 13.73
N LYS A 21 1.85 8.75 12.67
CA LYS A 21 1.81 9.26 11.30
C LYS A 21 0.99 8.31 10.44
N PHE A 22 0.31 8.86 9.45
CA PHE A 22 -0.47 8.08 8.48
C PHE A 22 -0.43 8.74 7.10
N TYR A 23 -0.76 7.95 6.08
CA TYR A 23 -0.88 8.44 4.71
C TYR A 23 -2.35 8.78 4.41
N SER A 24 -2.60 10.07 4.19
CA SER A 24 -3.91 10.65 3.94
C SER A 24 -4.31 10.52 2.47
N LEU A 25 -5.33 9.71 2.20
CA LEU A 25 -5.95 9.60 0.87
C LEU A 25 -6.69 10.86 0.44
N SER A 26 -7.21 11.67 1.38
CA SER A 26 -7.84 12.96 1.06
C SER A 26 -6.84 14.01 0.59
N SER A 27 -5.60 13.95 1.08
CA SER A 27 -4.51 14.80 0.57
C SER A 27 -4.18 14.40 -0.87
N LEU A 28 -4.13 13.10 -1.16
CA LEU A 28 -3.94 12.59 -2.52
C LEU A 28 -5.03 13.05 -3.50
N GLU A 29 -6.29 13.11 -3.05
CA GLU A 29 -7.41 13.63 -3.85
C GLU A 29 -7.31 15.15 -4.08
N SER A 30 -6.96 15.90 -3.04
CA SER A 30 -6.76 17.36 -3.12
C SER A 30 -5.65 17.76 -4.09
N GLU A 31 -4.60 16.93 -4.21
CA GLU A 31 -3.49 17.11 -5.15
C GLU A 31 -3.83 16.66 -6.60
N GLY A 32 -5.08 16.27 -6.87
CA GLY A 32 -5.56 15.98 -8.22
C GLY A 32 -5.20 14.58 -8.76
N ALA A 33 -4.88 13.62 -7.88
CA ALA A 33 -4.53 12.27 -8.32
C ALA A 33 -5.72 11.50 -8.95
N GLY A 34 -6.95 11.76 -8.50
CA GLY A 34 -8.17 11.11 -9.00
C GLY A 34 -9.35 11.23 -8.02
N GLY A 35 -10.50 10.64 -8.39
CA GLY A 35 -11.74 10.69 -7.60
C GLY A 35 -11.77 9.65 -6.47
N ILE A 36 -10.86 9.76 -5.51
CA ILE A 36 -10.63 8.75 -4.45
C ILE A 36 -11.84 8.58 -3.54
N SER A 37 -12.58 9.66 -3.28
CA SER A 37 -13.83 9.64 -2.52
C SER A 37 -14.90 8.71 -3.12
N ARG A 38 -14.85 8.46 -4.44
CA ARG A 38 -15.79 7.59 -5.17
C ARG A 38 -15.33 6.13 -5.25
N LEU A 39 -14.10 5.83 -4.83
CA LEU A 39 -13.56 4.47 -4.92
C LEU A 39 -14.22 3.55 -3.88
N PRO A 40 -14.47 2.27 -4.24
CA PRO A 40 -14.85 1.25 -3.26
C PRO A 40 -13.84 1.18 -2.11
N VAL A 41 -14.31 0.86 -0.90
CA VAL A 41 -13.45 0.76 0.29
C VAL A 41 -12.30 -0.22 0.08
N SER A 42 -12.55 -1.34 -0.60
CA SER A 42 -11.51 -2.32 -0.94
C SER A 42 -10.37 -1.72 -1.78
N ILE A 43 -10.70 -0.89 -2.77
CA ILE A 43 -9.70 -0.21 -3.61
C ILE A 43 -8.95 0.86 -2.80
N ARG A 44 -9.63 1.58 -1.89
CA ARG A 44 -8.98 2.53 -0.99
C ARG A 44 -7.94 1.88 -0.08
N ILE A 45 -8.20 0.66 0.41
CA ILE A 45 -7.23 -0.10 1.21
C ILE A 45 -5.98 -0.46 0.38
N VAL A 46 -6.18 -0.92 -0.86
CA VAL A 46 -5.06 -1.24 -1.75
C VAL A 46 -4.28 0.04 -2.09
N LEU A 47 -4.97 1.12 -2.43
CA LEU A 47 -4.35 2.43 -2.73
C LEU A 47 -3.52 2.96 -1.56
N GLU A 48 -4.00 2.85 -0.30
CA GLU A 48 -3.20 3.24 0.87
C GLU A 48 -1.91 2.43 0.96
N SER A 49 -1.98 1.12 0.76
CA SER A 49 -0.80 0.25 0.79
C SER A 49 0.21 0.64 -0.29
N VAL A 50 -0.25 0.87 -1.52
CA VAL A 50 0.62 1.31 -2.63
C VAL A 50 1.23 2.66 -2.31
N LEU A 51 0.44 3.63 -1.84
CA LEU A 51 0.94 4.94 -1.46
C LEU A 51 2.00 4.82 -0.36
N ARG A 52 1.72 4.14 0.74
CA ARG A 52 2.61 4.01 1.91
C ARG A 52 3.94 3.30 1.61
N ASN A 53 3.95 2.40 0.63
CA ASN A 53 5.12 1.62 0.25
C ASN A 53 5.83 2.16 -1.01
N TYR A 54 5.49 3.38 -1.45
CA TYR A 54 6.19 4.03 -2.55
C TYR A 54 7.70 4.10 -2.27
N ASP A 55 8.49 3.62 -3.23
CA ASP A 55 9.95 3.58 -3.16
C ASP A 55 10.62 4.10 -4.44
N GLY A 56 9.84 4.48 -5.45
CA GLY A 56 10.32 4.94 -6.76
C GLY A 56 10.98 3.86 -7.62
N LYS A 57 10.97 2.59 -7.19
CA LYS A 57 11.59 1.47 -7.89
C LYS A 57 10.58 0.36 -8.17
N LYS A 58 10.09 -0.30 -7.12
CA LYS A 58 9.05 -1.34 -7.22
C LYS A 58 7.67 -0.71 -7.25
N ILE A 59 7.48 0.33 -6.46
CA ILE A 59 6.22 1.07 -6.39
C ILE A 59 6.50 2.50 -6.83
N THR A 60 6.00 2.82 -8.01
CA THR A 60 6.17 4.11 -8.67
C THR A 60 4.97 5.02 -8.39
N GLU A 61 5.14 6.31 -8.69
CA GLU A 61 4.06 7.29 -8.63
C GLU A 61 2.92 6.93 -9.60
N GLU A 62 3.26 6.30 -10.73
CA GLU A 62 2.28 5.87 -11.73
C GLU A 62 1.33 4.82 -11.17
N HIS A 63 1.83 3.83 -10.42
CA HIS A 63 0.97 2.84 -9.77
C HIS A 63 -0.05 3.48 -8.81
N VAL A 64 0.34 4.53 -8.10
CA VAL A 64 -0.56 5.29 -7.21
C VAL A 64 -1.65 6.00 -8.04
N LYS A 65 -1.27 6.67 -9.13
CA LYS A 65 -2.22 7.38 -10.01
C LYS A 65 -3.18 6.44 -10.72
N GLN A 66 -2.71 5.30 -11.20
CA GLN A 66 -3.52 4.28 -11.87
C GLN A 66 -4.62 3.77 -10.93
N LEU A 67 -4.29 3.44 -9.68
CA LEU A 67 -5.26 3.06 -8.66
C LEU A 67 -6.21 4.19 -8.27
N ALA A 68 -5.71 5.42 -8.15
CA ALA A 68 -6.54 6.58 -7.82
C ALA A 68 -7.58 6.90 -8.90
N ARG A 69 -7.32 6.49 -10.15
CA ARG A 69 -8.19 6.63 -11.33
C ARG A 69 -8.84 5.31 -11.73
N TRP A 70 -8.90 4.34 -10.82
CA TRP A 70 -9.48 3.04 -11.10
C TRP A 70 -10.94 3.16 -11.55
N GLU A 71 -11.29 2.43 -12.60
CA GLU A 71 -12.65 2.34 -13.11
C GLU A 71 -13.13 0.88 -13.13
N PRO A 72 -14.42 0.63 -12.81
CA PRO A 72 -14.95 -0.73 -12.70
C PRO A 72 -14.98 -1.47 -14.03
N ASN A 73 -15.22 -0.77 -15.14
CA ASN A 73 -15.41 -1.34 -16.48
C ASN A 73 -14.23 -1.08 -17.43
N ALA A 74 -13.14 -0.50 -16.94
CA ALA A 74 -11.94 -0.31 -17.76
C ALA A 74 -11.25 -1.65 -18.03
N THR A 75 -10.62 -1.75 -19.20
CA THR A 75 -9.79 -2.90 -19.57
C THR A 75 -8.67 -3.07 -18.55
N ARG A 76 -8.50 -4.29 -18.03
CA ARG A 76 -7.44 -4.64 -17.09
C ARG A 76 -6.16 -4.96 -17.87
N THR A 77 -5.25 -4.00 -17.99
CA THR A 77 -3.98 -4.17 -18.70
C THR A 77 -2.77 -4.23 -17.78
N GLU A 78 -2.87 -3.58 -16.61
CA GLU A 78 -1.74 -3.40 -15.68
C GLU A 78 -1.88 -4.26 -14.43
N GLU A 79 -0.75 -4.72 -13.91
CA GLU A 79 -0.64 -5.31 -12.58
C GLU A 79 -0.41 -4.24 -11.51
N ILE A 80 -0.88 -4.51 -10.29
CA ILE A 80 -0.77 -3.59 -9.17
C ILE A 80 0.13 -4.22 -8.09
N PRO A 81 1.24 -3.58 -7.71
CA PRO A 81 2.05 -4.07 -6.60
C PRO A 81 1.31 -3.83 -5.28
N PHE A 82 0.95 -4.90 -4.59
CA PHE A 82 0.21 -4.81 -3.32
C PHE A 82 1.01 -5.41 -2.16
N VAL A 83 1.31 -4.57 -1.17
CA VAL A 83 2.05 -4.97 0.04
C VAL A 83 1.06 -5.19 1.18
N VAL A 84 0.93 -6.43 1.63
CA VAL A 84 0.07 -6.77 2.76
C VAL A 84 0.70 -6.37 4.09
N ALA A 85 -0.11 -6.01 5.07
CA ALA A 85 0.37 -5.66 6.41
C ALA A 85 0.84 -6.87 7.23
N ARG A 86 0.28 -8.06 6.96
CA ARG A 86 0.58 -9.31 7.66
C ARG A 86 0.14 -10.52 6.83
N ILE A 87 0.76 -11.66 7.10
CA ILE A 87 0.44 -12.96 6.51
C ILE A 87 -0.04 -13.86 7.65
N VAL A 88 -1.14 -14.58 7.44
CA VAL A 88 -1.61 -15.64 8.34
C VAL A 88 -1.38 -16.96 7.62
N LEU A 89 -0.74 -17.90 8.31
CA LEU A 89 -0.35 -19.20 7.75
C LEU A 89 -1.17 -20.30 8.40
N GLN A 90 -1.73 -21.20 7.58
CA GLN A 90 -2.34 -22.43 8.05
C GLN A 90 -1.24 -23.48 8.30
N ASP A 91 -1.41 -24.30 9.33
CA ASP A 91 -0.43 -25.29 9.82
C ASP A 91 0.29 -26.08 8.71
N PHE A 92 -0.45 -26.70 7.77
CA PHE A 92 0.17 -27.51 6.71
C PHE A 92 0.81 -26.70 5.58
N THR A 93 0.28 -25.52 5.28
CA THR A 93 0.84 -24.64 4.23
C THR A 93 2.03 -23.82 4.74
N GLY A 94 2.19 -23.70 6.06
CA GLY A 94 3.31 -22.98 6.67
C GLY A 94 4.63 -23.74 6.62
N VAL A 95 4.59 -25.08 6.62
CA VAL A 95 5.81 -25.90 6.66
C VAL A 95 6.72 -25.66 5.43
N PRO A 96 6.23 -25.70 4.17
CA PRO A 96 7.08 -25.41 3.01
C PRO A 96 7.71 -24.01 3.07
N LEU A 97 6.94 -22.99 3.46
CA LEU A 97 7.45 -21.62 3.60
C LEU A 97 8.58 -21.53 4.64
N LEU A 98 8.43 -22.20 5.79
CA LEU A 98 9.46 -22.23 6.83
C LEU A 98 10.73 -22.95 6.34
N CYS A 99 10.59 -24.03 5.57
CA CYS A 99 11.70 -24.71 4.93
C CYS A 99 12.44 -23.77 3.96
N ASP A 100 11.72 -23.01 3.13
CA ASP A 100 12.32 -22.05 2.20
C ASP A 100 13.07 -20.94 2.95
N LEU A 101 12.48 -20.38 4.01
CA LEU A 101 13.15 -19.38 4.85
C LEU A 101 14.42 -19.94 5.53
N ALA A 102 14.38 -21.20 5.96
CA ALA A 102 15.55 -21.87 6.53
C ALA A 102 16.65 -22.10 5.48
N ALA A 103 16.28 -22.50 4.25
CA ALA A 103 17.22 -22.67 3.14
C ALA A 103 17.87 -21.34 2.74
N MET A 104 17.08 -20.27 2.62
CA MET A 104 17.59 -18.92 2.34
C MET A 104 18.57 -18.44 3.41
N ARG A 105 18.33 -18.76 4.68
CA ARG A 105 19.26 -18.45 5.78
C ARG A 105 20.56 -19.24 5.66
N GLY A 106 20.52 -20.50 5.23
CA GLY A 106 21.71 -21.33 5.05
C GLY A 106 22.57 -20.91 3.85
N ALA A 107 21.99 -20.23 2.86
CA ALA A 107 22.69 -19.74 1.68
C ALA A 107 23.33 -18.34 1.84
N ALA A 108 22.98 -17.62 2.92
CA ALA A 108 23.48 -16.28 3.24
C ALA A 108 24.75 -16.34 4.10
#